data_AF-A0A2G5VSQ2-F1
#
_entry.id   AF-A0A2G5VSQ2-F1
#
_cell.length_a   1.000
_cell.length_b   1.000
_cell.length_c   1.000
_cell.angle_alpha   90.00
_cell.angle_beta   90.00
_cell.angle_gamma   90.00
#
_symmetry.space_group_name_H-M   'P 1'
#
loop_
_entity.id
_entity.type
_entity.pdbx_description
1 polymer ?
#
loop_
_entity_poly.entity_id
_entity_poly.type
_entity_poly.pdbx_seq_one_letter_code
_entity_poly.pdbx_strand_id
1 'polypeptide(L)'
;MTVLSTLFSTIYKKIDGANKQCAMEHGYPVASIPYCPKILAQGTYKRILFNAQNAPKVLLIMAPDGAELVDPKSLAFIQEQLRNAYQEQPTLMQHLEDPFPRNTIAVSFPMFNFSVESSFHEFWPVNKTEIPENAYLTYQLQSENLQLTYYNENKIQYLAGVTFFPVLNGKAKCIENDRAAFRIATGITEPYPLQDRNLWLKKIRQHIYGRYCSVAGKRILIDCEDVYVRHWDFNHITREWFKEACEECLVDSLTYKFVDPKAEPAKEKSTSSVLEQQAEARFQELVGNDPPVYFTHRETGERLPKESQPKITEIASWIMENPDYSVHCHSALFQKFLNGEPDPKKVMMVDEEVQCDDLEVHEKEEIVSLGTTLLEEHKISLINLLEDFDVIPSSSD
;
A
#
# COMPACT_ATOMS: atom_id res chain seq x y z
N MET A 1 -37.81 17.24 9.96
CA MET A 1 -36.86 17.40 8.83
C MET A 1 -35.42 16.96 9.16
N THR A 2 -34.98 16.96 10.42
CA THR A 2 -33.61 16.54 10.81
C THR A 2 -33.33 15.04 10.68
N VAL A 3 -34.29 14.17 10.97
CA VAL A 3 -34.11 12.70 10.92
C VAL A 3 -33.82 12.20 9.50
N LEU A 4 -34.60 12.67 8.51
CA LEU A 4 -34.40 12.30 7.10
C LEU A 4 -33.04 12.78 6.58
N SER A 5 -32.63 14.01 6.89
CA SER A 5 -31.33 14.55 6.48
C SER A 5 -30.15 13.76 7.07
N THR A 6 -30.24 13.38 8.35
CA THR A 6 -29.24 12.52 8.99
C THR A 6 -29.18 11.13 8.34
N LEU A 7 -30.33 10.53 8.04
CA LEU A 7 -30.41 9.23 7.38
C LEU A 7 -29.78 9.27 5.98
N PHE A 8 -30.17 10.25 5.15
CA PHE A 8 -29.59 10.44 3.82
C PHE A 8 -28.08 10.67 3.86
N SER A 9 -27.59 11.53 4.77
CA SER A 9 -26.14 11.76 4.94
C SER A 9 -25.40 10.47 5.32
N THR A 10 -26.02 9.62 6.14
CA THR A 10 -25.43 8.35 6.58
C THR A 10 -25.35 7.35 5.44
N ILE A 11 -26.45 7.17 4.70
CA ILE A 11 -26.50 6.28 3.52
C ILE A 11 -25.49 6.75 2.48
N TYR A 12 -25.47 8.05 2.17
CA TYR A 12 -24.53 8.63 1.22
C TYR A 12 -23.08 8.35 1.59
N LYS A 13 -22.71 8.53 2.87
CA LYS A 13 -21.35 8.23 3.36
C LYS A 13 -21.01 6.75 3.26
N LYS A 14 -21.96 5.84 3.50
CA LYS A 14 -21.71 4.41 3.33
C LYS A 14 -21.44 4.05 1.88
N ILE A 15 -22.23 4.57 0.95
CA ILE A 15 -22.05 4.35 -0.50
C ILE A 15 -20.74 4.96 -1.00
N ASP A 16 -20.46 6.22 -0.64
CA ASP A 16 -19.22 6.93 -0.96
C ASP A 16 -17.99 6.16 -0.43
N GLY A 17 -18.06 5.62 0.79
CA GLY A 17 -17.02 4.79 1.38
C GLY A 17 -16.79 3.47 0.64
N ALA A 18 -17.86 2.74 0.32
CA ALA A 18 -17.77 1.47 -0.39
C ALA A 18 -17.18 1.64 -1.80
N ASN A 19 -17.59 2.70 -2.52
CA ASN A 19 -17.04 3.01 -3.84
C ASN A 19 -15.53 3.30 -3.78
N LYS A 20 -15.10 4.08 -2.78
CA LYS A 20 -13.67 4.36 -2.55
C LYS A 20 -12.88 3.08 -2.26
N GLN A 21 -13.37 2.24 -1.34
CA GLN A 21 -12.72 0.99 -0.97
C GLN A 21 -12.58 0.06 -2.20
N CYS A 22 -13.65 -0.07 -2.98
CA CYS A 22 -13.66 -0.85 -4.22
C CYS A 22 -12.63 -0.31 -5.22
N ALA A 23 -12.57 1.01 -5.45
CA ALA A 23 -11.59 1.62 -6.35
C ALA A 23 -10.14 1.41 -5.87
N MET A 24 -9.89 1.46 -4.56
CA MET A 24 -8.57 1.18 -3.99
C MET A 24 -8.17 -0.29 -4.16
N GLU A 25 -9.11 -1.22 -3.98
CA GLU A 25 -8.87 -2.66 -4.17
C GLU A 25 -8.50 -2.99 -5.62
N HIS A 26 -9.18 -2.39 -6.60
CA HIS A 26 -8.86 -2.56 -8.02
C HIS A 26 -7.57 -1.83 -8.44
N GLY A 27 -7.15 -0.83 -7.66
CA GLY A 27 -6.05 0.06 -7.98
C GLY A 27 -6.41 1.11 -9.03
N TYR A 28 -5.59 2.16 -9.07
CA TYR A 28 -5.72 3.24 -10.06
C TYR A 28 -4.62 3.13 -11.13
N PRO A 29 -4.92 3.49 -12.39
CA PRO A 29 -3.92 3.49 -13.44
C PRO A 29 -2.87 4.58 -13.22
N VAL A 30 -1.67 4.33 -13.74
CA VAL A 30 -0.63 5.36 -13.85
C VAL A 30 -0.99 6.31 -14.99
N ALA A 31 -0.90 7.62 -14.72
CA ALA A 31 -1.20 8.69 -15.65
C ALA A 31 0.02 9.58 -15.90
N SER A 32 0.09 10.21 -17.07
CA SER A 32 1.10 11.23 -17.41
C SER A 32 0.70 12.64 -16.96
N ILE A 33 -0.54 12.82 -16.50
CA ILE A 33 -1.10 14.09 -16.04
C ILE A 33 -1.55 13.89 -14.59
N PRO A 34 -1.26 14.84 -13.68
CA PRO A 34 -1.68 14.72 -12.29
C PRO A 34 -3.21 14.79 -12.18
N TYR A 35 -3.77 14.06 -11.22
CA TYR A 35 -5.13 14.27 -10.79
C TYR A 35 -5.25 15.61 -10.06
N CYS A 36 -6.24 16.40 -10.50
CA CYS A 36 -6.54 17.72 -9.95
C CYS A 36 -7.99 17.73 -9.46
N PRO A 37 -8.26 17.47 -8.16
CA PRO A 37 -9.62 17.51 -7.65
C PRO A 37 -10.21 18.92 -7.76
N LYS A 38 -11.52 19.01 -8.06
CA LYS A 38 -12.21 20.27 -8.32
C LYS A 38 -12.04 21.32 -7.20
N ILE A 39 -11.86 20.89 -5.95
CA ILE A 39 -11.64 21.80 -4.83
C ILE A 39 -10.37 22.65 -4.98
N LEU A 40 -9.36 22.18 -5.73
CA LEU A 40 -8.13 22.95 -5.97
C LEU A 40 -8.38 24.27 -6.69
N ALA A 41 -9.49 24.41 -7.42
CA ALA A 41 -9.90 25.69 -8.01
C ALA A 41 -10.18 26.78 -6.95
N GLN A 42 -10.39 26.39 -5.70
CA GLN A 42 -10.56 27.31 -4.56
C GLN A 42 -9.23 27.64 -3.88
N GLY A 43 -8.10 27.05 -4.30
CA GLY A 43 -6.80 27.29 -3.70
C GLY A 43 -6.26 28.68 -4.03
N THR A 44 -6.27 29.58 -3.06
CA THR A 44 -5.83 30.98 -3.23
C THR A 44 -4.45 31.25 -2.63
N TYR A 45 -4.01 30.42 -1.67
CA TYR A 45 -2.76 30.63 -0.95
C TYR A 45 -1.88 29.39 -0.95
N LYS A 46 -0.56 29.60 -1.03
CA LYS A 46 0.46 28.55 -0.90
C LYS A 46 1.34 28.87 0.31
N ARG A 47 1.53 27.89 1.20
CA ARG A 47 2.47 27.99 2.33
C ARG A 47 3.48 26.87 2.22
N ILE A 48 4.77 27.21 2.23
CA ILE A 48 5.86 26.24 2.20
C ILE A 48 6.48 26.17 3.59
N LEU A 49 6.65 24.95 4.11
CA LEU A 49 7.40 24.65 5.32
C LEU A 49 8.81 24.21 4.91
N PHE A 50 9.80 24.85 5.53
CA PHE A 50 11.21 24.65 5.23
C PHE A 50 11.91 23.91 6.38
N ASN A 51 12.97 23.17 6.06
CA ASN A 51 13.85 22.62 7.08
C ASN A 51 14.93 23.62 7.52
N ALA A 52 15.82 23.21 8.42
CA ALA A 52 16.91 24.05 8.94
C ALA A 52 17.88 24.55 7.85
N GLN A 53 17.97 23.87 6.70
CA GLN A 53 18.79 24.26 5.56
C GLN A 53 18.02 25.13 4.55
N ASN A 54 16.83 25.62 4.93
CA ASN A 54 15.95 26.38 4.05
C ASN A 54 15.53 25.62 2.78
N ALA A 55 15.54 24.28 2.81
CA ALA A 55 15.03 23.46 1.73
C ALA A 55 13.51 23.26 1.90
N PRO A 56 12.71 23.41 0.84
CA PRO A 56 11.25 23.22 0.92
C PRO A 56 10.93 21.75 1.14
N LYS A 57 10.06 21.45 2.13
CA LYS A 57 9.72 20.07 2.52
C LYS A 57 8.24 19.79 2.60
N VAL A 58 7.40 20.79 2.84
CA VAL A 58 5.95 20.61 2.78
C VAL A 58 5.32 21.82 2.10
N LEU A 59 4.49 21.60 1.11
CA LEU A 59 3.66 22.61 0.46
C LEU A 59 2.21 22.40 0.89
N LEU A 60 1.60 23.45 1.44
CA LEU A 60 0.18 23.53 1.75
C LEU A 60 -0.50 24.40 0.69
N ILE A 61 -1.55 23.88 0.06
CA ILE A 61 -2.49 24.69 -0.71
C ILE A 61 -3.70 24.96 0.17
N MET A 62 -4.03 26.23 0.33
CA MET A 62 -5.11 26.69 1.20
C MET A 62 -6.15 27.48 0.39
N ALA A 63 -7.41 27.24 0.72
CA ALA A 63 -8.55 28.05 0.28
C ALA A 63 -8.58 29.40 1.05
N PRO A 64 -9.53 30.32 0.77
CA PRO A 64 -9.65 31.56 1.53
C PRO A 64 -9.74 31.33 3.05
N ASP A 65 -9.20 32.26 3.82
CA ASP A 65 -9.23 32.17 5.29
C ASP A 65 -10.66 32.09 5.81
N GLY A 66 -10.86 31.23 6.81
CA GLY A 66 -12.18 30.93 7.37
C GLY A 66 -13.00 29.89 6.59
N ALA A 67 -12.53 29.42 5.42
CA ALA A 67 -13.21 28.34 4.70
C ALA A 67 -13.08 27.01 5.47
N GLU A 68 -14.21 26.40 5.83
CA GLU A 68 -14.28 25.09 6.49
C GLU A 68 -14.71 24.00 5.50
N LEU A 69 -13.82 23.68 4.55
CA LEU A 69 -14.16 22.79 3.43
C LEU A 69 -13.82 21.32 3.71
N VAL A 70 -12.86 21.07 4.58
CA VAL A 70 -12.30 19.73 4.80
C VAL A 70 -12.51 19.25 6.24
N ASP A 71 -12.45 17.94 6.40
CA ASP A 71 -12.61 17.28 7.68
C ASP A 71 -11.35 17.39 8.54
N PRO A 72 -11.45 17.86 9.80
CA PRO A 72 -10.30 18.00 10.68
C PRO A 72 -9.55 16.69 10.98
N LYS A 73 -10.23 15.54 10.98
CA LYS A 73 -9.55 14.25 11.22
C LYS A 73 -8.64 13.87 10.06
N SER A 74 -9.00 14.25 8.84
CA SER A 74 -8.19 14.03 7.65
C SER A 74 -6.91 14.89 7.68
N LEU A 75 -7.01 16.14 8.14
CA LEU A 75 -5.84 17.00 8.37
C LEU A 75 -4.93 16.46 9.48
N ALA A 76 -5.51 16.02 10.59
CA ALA A 76 -4.76 15.43 11.69
C ALA A 76 -4.00 14.15 11.24
N PHE A 77 -4.65 13.31 10.42
CA PHE A 77 -4.02 12.13 9.84
C PHE A 77 -2.77 12.47 9.03
N ILE A 78 -2.86 13.39 8.06
CA ILE A 78 -1.70 13.72 7.23
C ILE A 78 -0.60 14.43 8.03
N GLN A 79 -0.97 15.24 9.02
CA GLN A 79 0.00 15.84 9.92
C GLN A 79 0.76 14.78 10.74
N GLU A 80 0.08 13.74 11.23
CA GLU A 80 0.71 12.59 11.88
C GLU A 80 1.71 11.88 10.95
N GLN A 81 1.34 11.66 9.68
CA GLN A 81 2.24 11.04 8.69
C GLN A 81 3.49 11.90 8.47
N LEU A 82 3.35 13.22 8.38
CA LEU A 82 4.47 14.15 8.23
C LEU A 82 5.38 14.17 9.46
N ARG A 83 4.82 14.14 10.68
CA ARG A 83 5.61 14.05 11.92
C ARG A 83 6.44 12.77 11.95
N ASN A 84 5.86 11.64 11.56
CA ASN A 84 6.59 10.37 11.48
C ASN A 84 7.70 10.43 10.41
N ALA A 85 7.42 11.02 9.24
CA ALA A 85 8.39 11.15 8.16
C ALA A 85 9.55 12.11 8.49
N TYR A 86 9.30 13.13 9.32
CA TYR A 86 10.26 14.19 9.64
C TYR A 86 10.68 14.24 11.12
N GLN A 87 10.52 13.13 11.86
CA GLN A 87 10.86 13.05 13.28
C GLN A 87 12.32 13.44 13.59
N GLU A 88 13.24 13.26 12.64
CA GLU A 88 14.65 13.62 12.77
C GLU A 88 14.95 15.09 12.35
N GLN A 89 13.93 15.90 12.04
CA GLN A 89 14.06 17.30 11.58
C GLN A 89 13.36 18.29 12.53
N PRO A 90 14.03 18.79 13.59
CA PRO A 90 13.43 19.61 14.64
C PRO A 90 12.69 20.86 14.14
N THR A 91 13.24 21.57 13.14
CA THR A 91 12.60 22.76 12.56
C THR A 91 11.25 22.43 11.91
N LEU A 92 11.15 21.30 11.20
CA LEU A 92 9.86 20.86 10.65
C LEU A 92 8.93 20.39 11.75
N MET A 93 9.44 19.70 12.77
CA MET A 93 8.62 19.27 13.89
C MET A 93 7.94 20.45 14.58
N GLN A 94 8.65 21.58 14.78
CA GLN A 94 8.07 22.82 15.30
C GLN A 94 6.92 23.33 14.41
N HIS A 95 7.10 23.33 13.08
CA HIS A 95 6.01 23.71 12.16
C HIS A 95 4.82 22.75 12.18
N LEU A 96 5.03 21.51 12.61
CA LEU A 96 4.02 20.47 12.69
C LEU A 96 3.41 20.35 14.08
N GLU A 97 3.79 21.17 15.07
CA GLU A 97 3.16 21.18 16.41
C GLU A 97 1.72 21.70 16.33
N ASP A 98 1.53 22.85 15.68
CA ASP A 98 0.22 23.47 15.50
C ASP A 98 -0.63 22.72 14.47
N PRO A 99 -1.93 22.48 14.71
CA PRO A 99 -2.82 21.88 13.72
C PRO A 99 -2.82 22.64 12.39
N PHE A 100 -2.90 21.91 11.28
CA PHE A 100 -3.07 22.56 9.99
C PHE A 100 -4.38 23.38 9.92
N PRO A 101 -4.36 24.55 9.26
CA PRO A 101 -5.55 25.36 9.06
C PRO A 101 -6.67 24.57 8.37
N ARG A 102 -7.93 24.79 8.80
CA ARG A 102 -9.12 24.10 8.25
C ARG A 102 -9.43 24.41 6.78
N ASN A 103 -8.83 25.46 6.23
CA ASN A 103 -8.88 25.79 4.81
C ASN A 103 -7.75 25.09 4.01
N THR A 104 -6.95 24.20 4.60
CA THR A 104 -5.93 23.43 3.87
C THR A 104 -6.59 22.36 3.00
N ILE A 105 -6.48 22.50 1.68
CA ILE A 105 -7.15 21.64 0.69
C ILE A 105 -6.20 20.69 -0.05
N ALA A 106 -4.89 20.89 0.08
CA ALA A 106 -3.88 19.89 -0.31
C ALA A 106 -2.60 20.04 0.52
N VAL A 107 -1.94 18.91 0.76
CA VAL A 107 -0.67 18.82 1.48
C VAL A 107 0.28 17.98 0.63
N SER A 108 1.38 18.59 0.17
CA SER A 108 2.36 17.94 -0.72
C SER A 108 3.74 17.91 -0.08
N PHE A 109 4.43 16.78 -0.17
CA PHE A 109 5.75 16.64 0.43
C PHE A 109 6.63 15.66 -0.36
N PRO A 110 7.93 15.98 -0.53
CA PRO A 110 8.84 15.15 -1.29
C PRO A 110 9.34 13.96 -0.45
N MET A 111 9.70 12.91 -1.16
CA MET A 111 10.49 11.81 -0.61
C MET A 111 11.98 12.17 -0.49
N PHE A 112 12.77 11.27 0.08
CA PHE A 112 14.20 11.48 0.27
C PHE A 112 14.91 11.82 -1.05
N ASN A 113 15.82 12.80 -1.02
CA ASN A 113 16.52 13.36 -2.18
C ASN A 113 15.68 14.11 -3.23
N PHE A 114 14.39 14.36 -2.95
CA PHE A 114 13.54 15.23 -3.74
C PHE A 114 13.19 16.54 -3.02
N SER A 115 12.80 17.52 -3.82
CA SER A 115 12.29 18.84 -3.42
C SER A 115 10.86 18.98 -3.89
N VAL A 116 10.02 19.68 -3.12
CA VAL A 116 8.72 20.14 -3.60
C VAL A 116 8.89 21.57 -4.12
N GLU A 117 8.46 21.82 -5.35
CA GLU A 117 8.54 23.13 -5.98
C GLU A 117 7.27 23.95 -5.72
N SER A 118 7.03 24.98 -6.55
CA SER A 118 5.84 25.82 -6.45
C SER A 118 4.53 25.09 -6.83
N SER A 119 4.62 23.96 -7.53
CA SER A 119 3.48 23.12 -7.93
C SER A 119 3.34 21.92 -7.00
N PHE A 120 2.11 21.58 -6.62
CA PHE A 120 1.84 20.49 -5.67
C PHE A 120 2.22 19.10 -6.15
N HIS A 121 2.38 18.92 -7.46
CA HIS A 121 2.65 17.64 -8.11
C HIS A 121 4.04 17.61 -8.79
N GLU A 122 4.87 18.63 -8.60
CA GLU A 122 6.21 18.66 -9.20
C GLU A 122 7.25 18.41 -8.11
N PHE A 123 7.86 17.24 -8.19
CA PHE A 123 8.89 16.80 -7.25
C PHE A 123 10.14 16.43 -8.02
N TRP A 124 11.21 17.19 -7.81
CA TRP A 124 12.46 17.03 -8.57
C TRP A 124 13.65 16.74 -7.66
N PRO A 125 14.66 15.99 -8.15
CA PRO A 125 15.88 15.72 -7.39
C PRO A 125 16.60 16.99 -6.90
N VAL A 126 16.94 17.07 -5.62
CA VAL A 126 17.57 18.27 -4.99
C VAL A 126 18.96 18.57 -5.56
N ASN A 127 19.72 17.54 -5.93
CA ASN A 127 21.15 17.64 -6.25
C ASN A 127 21.47 17.53 -7.75
N LYS A 128 20.47 17.67 -8.63
CA LYS A 128 20.71 17.63 -10.08
C LYS A 128 20.78 19.05 -10.65
N THR A 129 21.94 19.40 -11.17
CA THR A 129 22.14 20.63 -11.95
C THR A 129 21.39 20.58 -13.29
N GLU A 130 21.25 19.38 -13.86
CA GLU A 130 20.47 19.13 -15.08
C GLU A 130 19.64 17.84 -14.92
N ILE A 131 18.37 17.92 -15.32
CA ILE A 131 17.49 16.76 -15.40
C ILE A 131 17.79 16.06 -16.75
N PRO A 132 18.08 14.75 -16.76
CA PRO A 132 18.28 14.01 -18.00
C PRO A 132 17.09 14.17 -18.96
N GLU A 133 17.36 14.26 -20.26
CA GLU A 133 16.30 14.43 -21.28
C GLU A 133 15.26 13.29 -21.29
N ASN A 134 15.66 12.09 -20.86
CA ASN A 134 14.77 10.94 -20.77
C ASN A 134 14.01 10.84 -19.45
N ALA A 135 14.15 11.82 -18.56
CA ALA A 135 13.48 11.81 -17.28
C ALA A 135 12.12 12.52 -17.35
N TYR A 136 11.10 11.93 -16.73
CA TYR A 136 9.74 12.46 -16.74
C TYR A 136 8.96 12.07 -15.48
N LEU A 137 7.91 12.81 -15.19
CA LEU A 137 7.01 12.53 -14.07
C LEU A 137 5.81 11.71 -14.51
N THR A 138 5.37 10.79 -13.66
CA THR A 138 4.08 10.10 -13.77
C THR A 138 3.36 10.15 -12.44
N TYR A 139 2.05 9.95 -12.48
CA TYR A 139 1.15 10.14 -11.35
C TYR A 139 0.28 8.91 -11.16
N GLN A 140 -0.02 8.57 -9.92
CA GLN A 140 -0.94 7.48 -9.62
C GLN A 140 -1.70 7.82 -8.35
N LEU A 141 -3.03 7.70 -8.40
CA LEU A 141 -3.82 7.69 -7.18
C LEU A 141 -3.62 6.37 -6.45
N GLN A 142 -3.60 6.41 -5.14
CA GLN A 142 -3.73 5.22 -4.29
C GLN A 142 -5.05 5.23 -3.53
N SER A 143 -5.65 6.41 -3.40
CA SER A 143 -7.03 6.64 -3.01
C SER A 143 -7.49 7.95 -3.65
N GLU A 144 -8.77 8.30 -3.52
CA GLU A 144 -9.26 9.64 -3.92
C GLU A 144 -8.54 10.78 -3.17
N ASN A 145 -7.94 10.48 -2.03
CA ASN A 145 -7.29 11.43 -1.14
C ASN A 145 -5.76 11.37 -1.21
N LEU A 146 -5.17 10.38 -1.89
CA LEU A 146 -3.72 10.16 -1.90
C LEU A 146 -3.21 9.99 -3.34
N GLN A 147 -2.44 10.96 -3.82
CA GLN A 147 -1.72 10.90 -5.09
C GLN A 147 -0.23 10.73 -4.85
N LEU A 148 0.38 9.82 -5.60
CA LEU A 148 1.81 9.64 -5.70
C LEU A 148 2.33 10.31 -6.97
N THR A 149 3.51 10.90 -6.87
CA THR A 149 4.28 11.37 -8.02
C THR A 149 5.56 10.57 -8.13
N TYR A 150 5.78 9.98 -9.29
CA TYR A 150 6.96 9.21 -9.59
C TYR A 150 7.88 9.97 -10.55
N TYR A 151 9.16 10.00 -10.22
CA TYR A 151 10.24 10.41 -11.11
C TYR A 151 10.75 9.16 -11.84
N ASN A 152 10.71 9.18 -13.17
CA ASN A 152 11.16 8.08 -14.01
C ASN A 152 12.49 8.47 -14.65
N GLU A 153 13.50 7.63 -14.50
CA GLU A 153 14.83 7.81 -15.11
C GLU A 153 15.41 6.44 -15.45
N ASN A 154 15.91 6.27 -16.67
CA ASN A 154 16.55 5.02 -17.12
C ASN A 154 15.69 3.76 -16.90
N LYS A 155 14.37 3.88 -17.15
CA LYS A 155 13.34 2.83 -16.93
C LYS A 155 13.14 2.44 -15.45
N ILE A 156 13.70 3.20 -14.51
CA ILE A 156 13.47 3.02 -13.08
C ILE A 156 12.50 4.08 -12.61
N GLN A 157 11.51 3.64 -11.84
CA GLN A 157 10.49 4.50 -11.25
C GLN A 157 10.81 4.73 -9.77
N TYR A 158 11.00 5.99 -9.39
CA TYR A 158 11.28 6.42 -8.03
C TYR A 158 10.10 7.21 -7.49
N LEU A 159 9.65 6.95 -6.25
CA LEU A 159 8.62 7.79 -5.64
C LEU A 159 9.26 9.14 -5.26
N ALA A 160 8.88 10.19 -5.97
CA ALA A 160 9.44 11.52 -5.82
C ALA A 160 8.72 12.33 -4.75
N GLY A 161 7.42 12.15 -4.61
CA GLY A 161 6.62 12.84 -3.61
C GLY A 161 5.20 12.35 -3.51
N VAL A 162 4.51 12.86 -2.49
CA VAL A 162 3.13 12.51 -2.15
C VAL A 162 2.32 13.79 -2.04
N THR A 163 1.13 13.79 -2.63
CA THR A 163 0.10 14.80 -2.44
C THR A 163 -1.11 14.18 -1.78
N PHE A 164 -1.48 14.68 -0.61
CA PHE A 164 -2.70 14.31 0.09
C PHE A 164 -3.75 15.40 -0.05
N PHE A 165 -4.97 15.02 -0.44
CA PHE A 165 -6.14 15.88 -0.54
C PHE A 165 -7.07 15.56 0.63
N PRO A 166 -7.15 16.42 1.66
CA PRO A 166 -7.98 16.15 2.83
C PRO A 166 -9.46 15.91 2.45
N VAL A 167 -10.11 14.97 3.14
CA VAL A 167 -11.49 14.57 2.89
C VAL A 167 -12.42 15.77 3.06
N LEU A 168 -13.31 16.00 2.09
CA LEU A 168 -14.28 17.11 2.17
C LEU A 168 -15.31 16.87 3.27
N ASN A 169 -15.81 17.94 3.88
CA ASN A 169 -16.89 17.85 4.85
C ASN A 169 -18.12 17.15 4.25
N GLY A 170 -18.68 16.20 5.01
CA GLY A 170 -19.81 15.39 4.58
C GLY A 170 -19.47 14.13 3.77
N LYS A 171 -18.22 13.94 3.34
CA LYS A 171 -17.77 12.72 2.63
C LYS A 171 -17.35 11.60 3.57
N ALA A 172 -17.29 10.37 3.05
CA ALA A 172 -16.78 9.22 3.78
C ALA A 172 -15.28 9.36 4.04
N LYS A 173 -14.89 9.01 5.27
CA LYS A 173 -13.49 9.05 5.71
C LYS A 173 -12.92 7.64 5.61
N CYS A 174 -12.11 7.37 4.61
CA CYS A 174 -11.42 6.09 4.43
C CYS A 174 -10.00 6.16 5.02
N ILE A 175 -9.84 6.77 6.21
CA ILE A 175 -8.52 7.11 6.79
C ILE A 175 -7.63 5.88 7.00
N GLU A 176 -8.21 4.76 7.40
CA GLU A 176 -7.46 3.50 7.57
C GLU A 176 -6.94 2.96 6.24
N ASN A 177 -7.78 2.99 5.21
CA ASN A 177 -7.38 2.67 3.85
C ASN A 177 -6.30 3.62 3.34
N ASP A 178 -6.44 4.94 3.58
CA ASP A 178 -5.42 5.94 3.21
C ASP A 178 -4.09 5.66 3.93
N ARG A 179 -4.15 5.26 5.20
CA ARG A 179 -2.97 4.87 5.99
C ARG A 179 -2.29 3.63 5.41
N ALA A 180 -3.05 2.61 5.04
CA ALA A 180 -2.52 1.41 4.42
C ALA A 180 -1.92 1.71 3.04
N ALA A 181 -2.64 2.44 2.21
CA ALA A 181 -2.19 2.90 0.90
C ALA A 181 -0.89 3.71 1.01
N PHE A 182 -0.79 4.63 1.98
CA PHE A 182 0.43 5.37 2.25
C PHE A 182 1.59 4.46 2.66
N ARG A 183 1.34 3.50 3.58
CA ARG A 183 2.36 2.55 4.04
C ARG A 183 2.89 1.69 2.89
N ILE A 184 2.00 1.12 2.08
CA ILE A 184 2.38 0.32 0.90
C ILE A 184 3.15 1.20 -0.08
N ALA A 185 2.59 2.34 -0.48
CA ALA A 185 3.19 3.27 -1.43
C ALA A 185 4.61 3.65 -1.06
N THR A 186 4.86 3.97 0.22
CA THR A 186 6.20 4.29 0.68
C THR A 186 7.08 3.05 0.84
N GLY A 187 6.54 1.90 1.23
CA GLY A 187 7.32 0.67 1.40
C GLY A 187 7.84 0.08 0.09
N ILE A 188 7.08 0.20 -1.01
CA ILE A 188 7.42 -0.44 -2.30
C ILE A 188 8.43 0.32 -3.16
N THR A 189 8.90 1.48 -2.71
CA THR A 189 9.68 2.43 -3.52
C THR A 189 11.10 1.97 -3.76
N GLU A 190 11.65 2.24 -4.94
CA GLU A 190 13.10 2.24 -5.11
C GLU A 190 13.73 3.45 -4.42
N PRO A 191 14.88 3.30 -3.74
CA PRO A 191 15.64 4.43 -3.26
C PRO A 191 16.19 5.25 -4.43
N TYR A 192 16.21 6.57 -4.28
CA TYR A 192 16.86 7.48 -5.22
C TYR A 192 18.00 8.24 -4.54
N PRO A 193 19.22 8.28 -5.11
CA PRO A 193 19.69 7.48 -6.24
C PRO A 193 19.56 5.97 -5.98
N LEU A 194 19.52 5.18 -7.06
CA LEU A 194 19.48 3.73 -6.92
C LEU A 194 20.67 3.23 -6.09
N GLN A 195 20.38 2.34 -5.16
CA GLN A 195 21.37 1.70 -4.29
C GLN A 195 20.95 0.25 -4.04
N ASP A 196 21.88 -0.55 -3.52
CA ASP A 196 21.57 -1.91 -3.09
C ASP A 196 20.46 -1.89 -2.03
N ARG A 197 19.35 -2.61 -2.30
CA ARG A 197 18.24 -2.78 -1.35
C ARG A 197 18.68 -3.38 -0.02
N ASN A 198 19.75 -4.17 0.02
CA ASN A 198 20.32 -4.72 1.26
C ASN A 198 20.96 -3.65 2.15
N LEU A 199 21.35 -2.51 1.57
CA LEU A 199 21.90 -1.36 2.30
C LEU A 199 20.82 -0.31 2.59
N TRP A 200 19.59 -0.52 2.11
CA TRP A 200 18.52 0.44 2.28
C TRP A 200 17.96 0.40 3.71
N LEU A 201 17.84 1.58 4.31
CA LEU A 201 17.40 1.74 5.69
C LEU A 201 16.04 1.10 5.99
N LYS A 202 15.12 1.05 5.02
CA LYS A 202 13.82 0.37 5.23
C LYS A 202 14.00 -1.13 5.38
N LYS A 203 14.84 -1.76 4.56
CA LYS A 203 15.12 -3.18 4.70
C LYS A 203 15.85 -3.49 6.01
N ILE A 204 16.81 -2.66 6.40
CA ILE A 204 17.61 -2.86 7.61
C ILE A 204 16.81 -2.61 8.89
N ARG A 205 16.04 -1.52 8.96
CA ARG A 205 15.36 -1.09 10.19
C ARG A 205 13.92 -1.57 10.30
N GLN A 206 13.24 -1.74 9.17
CA GLN A 206 11.81 -2.04 9.12
C GLN A 206 11.54 -3.41 8.52
N HIS A 207 12.58 -4.15 8.12
CA HIS A 207 12.45 -5.48 7.51
C HIS A 207 11.47 -5.50 6.33
N ILE A 208 11.47 -4.43 5.52
CA ILE A 208 10.63 -4.34 4.32
C ILE A 208 11.39 -3.82 3.11
N TYR A 209 10.99 -4.25 1.92
CA TYR A 209 11.44 -3.65 0.66
C TYR A 209 10.38 -3.79 -0.45
N GLY A 210 10.53 -3.01 -1.51
CA GLY A 210 9.68 -3.12 -2.70
C GLY A 210 10.34 -3.90 -3.82
N ARG A 211 9.53 -4.61 -4.61
CA ARG A 211 9.95 -5.14 -5.92
C ARG A 211 8.76 -5.34 -6.85
N TYR A 212 9.01 -5.46 -8.15
CA TYR A 212 8.01 -5.98 -9.08
C TYR A 212 7.93 -7.50 -8.96
N CYS A 213 6.71 -8.04 -8.90
CA CYS A 213 6.43 -9.46 -8.87
C CYS A 213 5.55 -9.80 -10.07
N SER A 214 6.02 -10.71 -10.91
CA SER A 214 5.31 -11.13 -12.13
C SER A 214 4.07 -11.96 -11.79
N VAL A 215 4.11 -12.76 -10.72
CA VAL A 215 2.93 -13.50 -10.22
C VAL A 215 1.80 -12.55 -9.81
N ALA A 216 2.14 -11.47 -9.10
CA ALA A 216 1.16 -10.46 -8.68
C ALA A 216 0.83 -9.44 -9.79
N GLY A 217 1.61 -9.38 -10.86
CA GLY A 217 1.49 -8.39 -11.94
C GLY A 217 1.75 -6.94 -11.52
N LYS A 218 2.20 -6.68 -10.28
CA LYS A 218 2.36 -5.35 -9.70
C LYS A 218 3.65 -5.23 -8.87
N ARG A 219 4.01 -3.99 -8.51
CA ARG A 219 4.98 -3.76 -7.44
C ARG A 219 4.33 -4.10 -6.10
N ILE A 220 5.04 -4.87 -5.31
CA ILE A 220 4.56 -5.42 -4.04
C ILE A 220 5.46 -4.98 -2.91
N LEU A 221 4.89 -4.92 -1.71
CA LEU A 221 5.64 -4.75 -0.48
C LEU A 221 6.04 -6.13 0.02
N ILE A 222 7.33 -6.31 0.24
CA ILE A 222 7.88 -7.52 0.83
C ILE A 222 8.14 -7.28 2.30
N ASP A 223 7.58 -8.14 3.14
CA ASP A 223 7.99 -8.35 4.53
C ASP A 223 9.12 -9.37 4.57
N CYS A 224 10.21 -9.05 5.27
CA CYS A 224 11.36 -9.90 5.51
C CYS A 224 11.77 -9.94 7.00
N GLU A 225 10.80 -9.75 7.91
CA GLU A 225 11.02 -9.89 9.36
C GLU A 225 11.24 -11.35 9.75
N ASP A 226 10.52 -12.26 9.11
CA ASP A 226 10.66 -13.70 9.30
C ASP A 226 11.79 -14.30 8.44
N VAL A 227 12.07 -15.59 8.66
CA VAL A 227 13.03 -16.38 7.87
C VAL A 227 12.70 -16.33 6.37
N TYR A 228 11.42 -16.17 6.03
CA TYR A 228 10.93 -16.19 4.66
C TYR A 228 10.26 -14.87 4.29
N VAL A 229 10.56 -14.40 3.09
CA VAL A 229 9.93 -13.21 2.55
C VAL A 229 8.50 -13.50 2.13
N ARG A 230 7.59 -12.56 2.39
CA ARG A 230 6.18 -12.64 2.01
C ARG A 230 5.72 -11.33 1.40
N HIS A 231 4.74 -11.40 0.51
CA HIS A 231 3.96 -10.23 0.15
C HIS A 231 3.27 -9.72 1.41
N TRP A 232 3.23 -8.41 1.59
CA TRP A 232 2.48 -7.78 2.66
C TRP A 232 1.53 -6.76 2.04
N ASP A 233 0.25 -7.09 2.02
CA ASP A 233 -0.78 -6.31 1.33
C ASP A 233 -1.96 -6.03 2.26
N PHE A 234 -2.87 -5.18 1.81
CA PHE A 234 -4.01 -4.72 2.60
C PHE A 234 -5.31 -4.86 1.82
N ASN A 235 -6.26 -5.60 2.36
CA ASN A 235 -7.59 -5.70 1.78
C ASN A 235 -8.37 -4.44 2.13
N HIS A 236 -8.70 -3.61 1.14
CA HIS A 236 -9.37 -2.33 1.37
C HIS A 236 -10.85 -2.48 1.75
N ILE A 237 -11.45 -3.64 1.46
CA ILE A 237 -12.84 -3.96 1.78
C ILE A 237 -12.96 -4.43 3.24
N THR A 238 -12.19 -5.45 3.63
CA THR A 238 -12.20 -6.01 5.00
C THR A 238 -11.37 -5.19 5.98
N ARG A 239 -10.47 -4.33 5.47
CA ARG A 239 -9.53 -3.50 6.24
C ARG A 239 -8.50 -4.29 7.02
N GLU A 240 -8.09 -5.41 6.47
CA GLU A 240 -7.13 -6.31 7.11
C GLU A 240 -5.82 -6.36 6.34
N TRP A 241 -4.73 -6.39 7.10
CA TRP A 241 -3.42 -6.72 6.56
C TRP A 241 -3.31 -8.23 6.44
N PHE A 242 -2.80 -8.70 5.31
CA PHE A 242 -2.51 -10.11 5.11
C PHE A 242 -1.10 -10.29 4.55
N LYS A 243 -0.55 -11.48 4.77
CA LYS A 243 0.76 -11.87 4.24
C LYS A 243 0.59 -13.10 3.36
N GLU A 244 1.16 -13.06 2.17
CA GLU A 244 1.03 -14.15 1.19
C GLU A 244 2.43 -14.63 0.77
N ALA A 245 2.65 -15.94 0.77
CA ALA A 245 3.89 -16.52 0.29
C ALA A 245 3.97 -16.45 -1.25
N CYS A 246 5.14 -16.15 -1.78
CA CYS A 246 5.36 -16.13 -3.22
C CYS A 246 6.72 -16.71 -3.59
N GLU A 247 6.72 -17.75 -4.42
CA GLU A 247 7.91 -18.47 -4.86
C GLU A 247 8.90 -17.55 -5.59
N GLU A 248 8.40 -16.71 -6.51
CA GLU A 248 9.22 -15.73 -7.23
C GLU A 248 9.95 -14.77 -6.28
N CYS A 249 9.26 -14.34 -5.22
CA CYS A 249 9.79 -13.44 -4.20
C CYS A 249 10.80 -14.12 -3.29
N LEU A 250 10.54 -15.37 -2.93
CA LEU A 250 11.47 -16.17 -2.16
C LEU A 250 12.77 -16.40 -2.94
N VAL A 251 12.70 -16.87 -4.18
CA VAL A 251 13.88 -17.12 -5.02
C VAL A 251 14.72 -15.85 -5.18
N ASP A 252 14.09 -14.73 -5.57
CA ASP A 252 14.77 -13.44 -5.69
C ASP A 252 15.44 -13.02 -4.39
N SER A 253 14.81 -13.21 -3.24
CA SER A 253 15.42 -12.83 -1.95
C SER A 253 16.73 -13.58 -1.68
N LEU A 254 16.85 -14.82 -2.13
CA LEU A 254 18.02 -15.69 -1.95
C LEU A 254 19.12 -15.43 -2.99
N THR A 255 18.71 -15.20 -4.25
CA THR A 255 19.61 -15.05 -5.40
C THR A 255 20.00 -13.61 -5.71
N TYR A 256 19.35 -12.63 -5.08
CA TYR A 256 19.53 -11.24 -5.43
C TYR A 256 20.98 -10.78 -5.33
N LYS A 257 21.39 -10.09 -6.39
CA LYS A 257 22.67 -9.39 -6.51
C LYS A 257 22.38 -8.01 -7.03
N PHE A 258 22.90 -7.00 -6.33
CA PHE A 258 22.84 -5.65 -6.84
C PHE A 258 23.81 -5.49 -8.01
N VAL A 259 23.28 -5.01 -9.13
CA VAL A 259 24.09 -4.59 -10.28
C VAL A 259 23.97 -3.07 -10.34
N ASP A 260 25.09 -2.38 -10.12
CA ASP A 260 25.12 -0.92 -10.20
C ASP A 260 24.87 -0.50 -11.67
N PRO A 261 23.80 0.26 -11.96
CA PRO A 261 23.53 0.73 -13.32
C PRO A 261 24.65 1.61 -13.91
N LYS A 262 25.50 2.18 -13.06
CA LYS A 262 26.63 3.03 -13.48
C LYS A 262 27.92 2.24 -13.68
N ALA A 263 27.99 0.98 -13.26
CA ALA A 263 29.12 0.12 -13.57
C ALA A 263 29.07 -0.26 -15.05
N GLU A 264 30.18 -0.14 -15.77
CA GLU A 264 30.25 -0.61 -17.16
C GLU A 264 29.82 -2.08 -17.23
N PRO A 265 29.02 -2.48 -18.23
CA PRO A 265 28.55 -3.84 -18.34
C PRO A 265 29.76 -4.75 -18.57
N ALA A 266 30.18 -5.45 -17.52
CA ALA A 266 30.97 -6.66 -17.69
C ALA A 266 30.16 -7.56 -18.63
N LYS A 267 30.80 -8.12 -19.67
CA LYS A 267 30.16 -9.04 -20.62
C LYS A 267 29.64 -10.28 -19.88
N GLU A 268 28.44 -10.20 -19.34
CA GLU A 268 27.77 -11.31 -18.68
C GLU A 268 27.21 -12.23 -19.77
N LYS A 269 27.84 -13.41 -19.90
CA LYS A 269 27.27 -14.52 -20.65
C LYS A 269 26.01 -14.97 -19.92
N SER A 270 24.92 -15.19 -20.66
CA SER A 270 23.65 -15.68 -20.11
C SER A 270 23.85 -16.96 -19.29
N THR A 271 23.69 -16.85 -17.97
CA THR A 271 23.86 -17.96 -17.02
C THR A 271 22.66 -18.07 -16.09
N SER A 272 21.46 -18.35 -16.61
CA SER A 272 20.32 -18.65 -15.73
C SER A 272 20.56 -19.92 -14.90
N SER A 273 21.25 -20.92 -15.48
CA SER A 273 21.60 -22.16 -14.76
C SER A 273 22.56 -21.97 -13.58
N VAL A 274 23.37 -20.90 -13.57
CA VAL A 274 24.31 -20.63 -12.47
C VAL A 274 23.61 -19.91 -11.32
N LEU A 275 22.62 -19.07 -11.62
CA LEU A 275 21.81 -18.39 -10.60
C LEU A 275 20.91 -19.38 -9.86
N GLU A 276 20.31 -20.33 -10.58
CA GLU A 276 19.54 -21.44 -9.99
C GLU A 276 20.42 -22.31 -9.07
N GLN A 277 21.63 -22.67 -9.51
CA GLN A 277 22.58 -23.42 -8.67
C GLN A 277 23.05 -22.64 -7.44
N GLN A 278 23.19 -21.32 -7.53
CA GLN A 278 23.54 -20.47 -6.38
C GLN A 278 22.36 -20.27 -5.42
N ALA A 279 21.12 -20.20 -5.95
CA ALA A 279 19.90 -20.24 -5.16
C ALA A 279 19.88 -21.52 -4.34
N GLU A 280 20.05 -22.67 -5.02
CA GLU A 280 20.07 -24.00 -4.42
C GLU A 280 21.19 -24.12 -3.38
N ALA A 281 22.41 -23.63 -3.65
CA ALA A 281 23.50 -23.70 -2.69
C ALA A 281 23.28 -22.85 -1.43
N ARG A 282 22.78 -21.60 -1.58
CA ARG A 282 22.41 -20.75 -0.43
C ARG A 282 21.22 -21.29 0.34
N PHE A 283 20.28 -21.88 -0.40
CA PHE A 283 19.14 -22.57 0.16
C PHE A 283 19.58 -23.80 0.97
N GLN A 284 20.52 -24.60 0.44
CA GLN A 284 21.15 -25.70 1.17
C GLN A 284 22.01 -25.24 2.35
N GLU A 285 22.55 -24.03 2.36
CA GLU A 285 23.23 -23.45 3.52
C GLU A 285 22.23 -23.06 4.63
N LEU A 286 21.09 -22.47 4.25
CA LEU A 286 19.98 -22.18 5.18
C LEU A 286 19.34 -23.47 5.72
N VAL A 287 19.17 -24.46 4.85
CA VAL A 287 18.61 -25.79 5.13
C VAL A 287 19.64 -26.72 5.78
N GLY A 288 20.93 -26.46 5.65
CA GLY A 288 22.02 -27.26 6.23
C GLY A 288 22.05 -27.26 7.76
N ASN A 289 21.26 -26.37 8.38
CA ASN A 289 20.94 -26.40 9.81
C ASN A 289 19.74 -27.29 10.16
N ASP A 290 19.21 -28.04 9.20
CA ASP A 290 18.06 -28.95 9.29
C ASP A 290 16.89 -28.31 10.08
N PRO A 291 16.38 -27.15 9.59
CA PRO A 291 15.47 -26.33 10.36
C PRO A 291 14.18 -27.09 10.70
N PRO A 292 13.58 -26.80 11.87
CA PRO A 292 12.30 -27.38 12.25
C PRO A 292 11.20 -26.92 11.30
N VAL A 293 10.25 -27.80 11.08
CA VAL A 293 9.17 -27.64 10.12
C VAL A 293 7.88 -27.44 10.89
N TYR A 294 7.18 -26.38 10.56
CA TYR A 294 5.91 -26.07 11.20
C TYR A 294 4.80 -26.97 10.67
N PHE A 295 4.04 -27.54 11.59
CA PHE A 295 2.85 -28.35 11.32
C PHE A 295 1.65 -27.79 12.08
N THR A 296 0.47 -27.94 11.49
CA THR A 296 -0.80 -27.54 12.08
C THR A 296 -1.74 -28.73 12.05
N HIS A 297 -2.40 -29.03 13.17
CA HIS A 297 -3.41 -30.08 13.24
C HIS A 297 -4.62 -29.70 12.38
N ARG A 298 -5.08 -30.61 11.51
CA ARG A 298 -6.08 -30.32 10.47
C ARG A 298 -7.45 -29.96 11.02
N GLU A 299 -7.87 -30.63 12.09
CA GLU A 299 -9.21 -30.43 12.65
C GLU A 299 -9.27 -29.28 13.66
N THR A 300 -8.17 -28.99 14.35
CA THR A 300 -8.17 -28.04 15.47
C THR A 300 -7.47 -26.73 15.14
N GLY A 301 -6.70 -26.66 14.05
CA GLY A 301 -5.88 -25.49 13.72
C GLY A 301 -4.71 -25.26 14.68
N GLU A 302 -4.49 -26.15 15.66
CA GLU A 302 -3.43 -25.98 16.65
C GLU A 302 -2.05 -26.27 16.04
N ARG A 303 -1.11 -25.36 16.26
CA ARG A 303 0.28 -25.51 15.81
C ARG A 303 1.03 -26.49 16.71
N LEU A 304 1.83 -27.36 16.10
CA LEU A 304 2.70 -28.28 16.82
C LEU A 304 3.73 -27.50 17.68
N PRO A 305 3.91 -27.84 18.97
CA PRO A 305 4.86 -27.18 19.85
C PRO A 305 6.26 -27.14 19.26
N LYS A 306 6.99 -26.04 19.51
CA LYS A 306 8.30 -25.77 18.89
C LYS A 306 9.32 -26.90 19.13
N GLU A 307 9.25 -27.54 20.29
CA GLU A 307 10.13 -28.64 20.70
C GLU A 307 9.82 -29.96 20.00
N SER A 308 8.61 -30.09 19.42
CA SER A 308 8.12 -31.31 18.76
C SER A 308 8.13 -31.20 17.23
N GLN A 309 8.58 -30.07 16.68
CA GLN A 309 8.63 -29.86 15.24
C GLN A 309 9.68 -30.77 14.61
N PRO A 310 9.28 -31.66 13.68
CA PRO A 310 10.23 -32.51 12.98
C PRO A 310 11.11 -31.65 12.09
N LYS A 311 12.27 -32.17 11.74
CA LYS A 311 13.18 -31.45 10.86
C LYS A 311 12.79 -31.60 9.40
N ILE A 312 13.31 -30.73 8.54
CA ILE A 312 13.00 -30.74 7.10
C ILE A 312 13.35 -32.07 6.43
N THR A 313 14.42 -32.72 6.88
CA THR A 313 14.81 -34.05 6.41
C THR A 313 13.87 -35.17 6.87
N GLU A 314 13.07 -34.95 7.91
CA GLU A 314 12.18 -35.93 8.54
C GLU A 314 10.72 -35.79 8.10
N ILE A 315 10.37 -34.74 7.34
CA ILE A 315 8.99 -34.39 6.93
C ILE A 315 8.26 -35.59 6.34
N ALA A 316 8.88 -36.30 5.39
CA ALA A 316 8.22 -37.35 4.64
C ALA A 316 7.80 -38.52 5.55
N SER A 317 8.70 -38.98 6.43
CA SER A 317 8.41 -39.99 7.45
C SER A 317 7.38 -39.49 8.45
N TRP A 318 7.53 -38.25 8.92
CA TRP A 318 6.67 -37.70 9.97
C TRP A 318 5.23 -37.53 9.51
N ILE A 319 4.97 -37.05 8.29
CA ILE A 319 3.60 -36.96 7.73
C ILE A 319 2.94 -38.33 7.62
N MET A 320 3.70 -39.37 7.26
CA MET A 320 3.14 -40.72 7.18
C MET A 320 2.73 -41.25 8.56
N GLU A 321 3.45 -40.85 9.61
CA GLU A 321 3.16 -41.23 10.99
C GLU A 321 2.08 -40.34 11.65
N ASN A 322 1.88 -39.12 11.14
CA ASN A 322 0.99 -38.10 11.71
C ASN A 322 0.03 -37.54 10.65
N PRO A 323 -0.92 -38.35 10.13
CA PRO A 323 -1.79 -37.96 9.01
C PRO A 323 -2.78 -36.82 9.33
N ASP A 324 -3.04 -36.59 10.62
CA ASP A 324 -3.95 -35.55 11.11
C ASP A 324 -3.32 -34.15 11.08
N TYR A 325 -2.05 -34.06 10.71
CA TYR A 325 -1.33 -32.79 10.58
C TYR A 325 -1.14 -32.41 9.11
N SER A 326 -1.20 -31.11 8.85
CA SER A 326 -0.81 -30.51 7.60
C SER A 326 0.53 -29.81 7.76
N VAL A 327 1.38 -30.00 6.75
CA VAL A 327 2.60 -29.21 6.58
C VAL A 327 2.17 -27.76 6.38
N HIS A 328 2.72 -26.84 7.15
CA HIS A 328 2.48 -25.41 6.94
C HIS A 328 2.85 -25.03 5.49
N CYS A 329 2.05 -24.21 4.82
CA CYS A 329 2.19 -23.91 3.38
C CYS A 329 3.61 -23.52 2.96
N HIS A 330 4.36 -22.85 3.84
CA HIS A 330 5.77 -22.51 3.66
C HIS A 330 6.62 -23.78 3.50
N SER A 331 6.53 -24.71 4.46
CA SER A 331 7.18 -26.04 4.47
C SER A 331 6.80 -26.92 3.27
N ALA A 332 5.59 -26.76 2.73
CA ALA A 332 5.15 -27.46 1.53
C ALA A 332 5.80 -26.90 0.25
N LEU A 333 5.99 -25.58 0.17
CA LEU A 333 6.80 -24.95 -0.88
C LEU A 333 8.26 -25.42 -0.81
N PHE A 334 8.83 -25.59 0.40
CA PHE A 334 10.16 -26.18 0.59
C PHE A 334 10.27 -27.60 0.02
N GLN A 335 9.27 -28.46 0.30
CA GLN A 335 9.25 -29.82 -0.23
C GLN A 335 9.13 -29.83 -1.76
N LYS A 336 8.32 -28.93 -2.33
CA LYS A 336 8.13 -28.79 -3.78
C LYS A 336 9.42 -28.36 -4.49
N PHE A 337 10.17 -27.44 -3.89
CA PHE A 337 11.45 -26.98 -4.42
C PHE A 337 12.53 -28.08 -4.35
N LEU A 338 12.61 -28.82 -3.23
CA LEU A 338 13.62 -29.86 -3.00
C LEU A 338 13.42 -31.15 -3.81
N ASN A 339 12.18 -31.59 -3.98
CA ASN A 339 11.89 -32.96 -4.44
C ASN A 339 11.28 -33.04 -5.86
N GLY A 340 11.06 -31.91 -6.53
CA GLY A 340 10.17 -31.87 -7.70
C GLY A 340 8.70 -32.10 -7.30
N GLU A 341 7.77 -31.92 -8.24
CA GLU A 341 6.32 -31.79 -7.97
C GLU A 341 5.77 -32.80 -6.94
N PRO A 342 5.24 -32.35 -5.79
CA PRO A 342 4.60 -33.22 -4.82
C PRO A 342 3.19 -33.60 -5.30
N ASP A 343 2.72 -34.77 -4.86
CA ASP A 343 1.35 -35.25 -5.09
C ASP A 343 0.33 -34.21 -4.58
N PRO A 344 -0.45 -33.57 -5.46
CA PRO A 344 -1.35 -32.47 -5.10
C PRO A 344 -2.46 -32.89 -4.12
N LYS A 345 -2.67 -34.20 -3.92
CA LYS A 345 -3.64 -34.72 -2.94
C LYS A 345 -3.16 -34.67 -1.48
N LYS A 346 -1.88 -34.35 -1.23
CA LYS A 346 -1.28 -34.34 0.11
C LYS A 346 -0.86 -32.95 0.62
N VAL A 347 -0.98 -31.92 -0.21
CA VAL A 347 -0.74 -30.53 0.15
C VAL A 347 -2.09 -29.84 0.26
N MET A 348 -2.63 -29.72 1.47
CA MET A 348 -3.69 -28.75 1.71
C MET A 348 -3.03 -27.40 1.95
N MET A 349 -3.33 -26.43 1.08
CA MET A 349 -3.17 -25.03 1.44
C MET A 349 -4.21 -24.78 2.53
N VAL A 350 -3.77 -24.77 3.78
CA VAL A 350 -4.58 -24.20 4.85
C VAL A 350 -4.47 -22.70 4.63
N ASP A 351 -5.48 -22.11 4.00
CA ASP A 351 -5.73 -20.69 4.16
C ASP A 351 -5.79 -20.48 5.68
N GLU A 352 -4.98 -19.56 6.21
CA GLU A 352 -5.18 -19.07 7.57
C GLU A 352 -6.50 -18.27 7.57
N GLU A 353 -7.64 -18.96 7.45
CA GLU A 353 -8.89 -18.49 8.02
C GLU A 353 -8.68 -18.51 9.53
N VAL A 354 -8.25 -17.35 10.04
CA VAL A 354 -8.50 -17.01 11.44
C VAL A 354 -10.00 -17.22 11.65
N GLN A 355 -10.38 -18.22 12.44
CA GLN A 355 -11.70 -18.28 13.03
C GLN A 355 -11.88 -17.02 13.88
N CYS A 356 -12.45 -15.99 13.26
CA CYS A 356 -13.10 -14.91 13.97
C CYS A 356 -14.46 -15.44 14.39
N ASP A 357 -14.63 -15.64 15.70
CA ASP A 357 -15.90 -15.93 16.34
C ASP A 357 -17.01 -15.00 15.79
N ASP A 358 -18.17 -15.60 15.57
CA ASP A 358 -19.46 -15.04 15.14
C ASP A 358 -19.71 -13.55 15.49
N LEU A 359 -19.23 -12.62 14.66
CA LEU A 359 -19.70 -11.24 14.62
C LEU A 359 -19.64 -10.73 13.16
N GLU A 360 -20.72 -10.07 12.73
CA GLU A 360 -20.89 -9.31 11.45
C GLU A 360 -21.54 -9.99 10.22
N VAL A 361 -22.19 -11.17 10.34
CA VAL A 361 -23.16 -11.58 9.30
C VAL A 361 -24.49 -10.83 9.45
N HIS A 362 -24.87 -10.46 10.68
CA HIS A 362 -26.12 -9.74 10.94
C HIS A 362 -26.14 -8.31 10.38
N GLU A 363 -25.01 -7.58 10.36
CA GLU A 363 -25.01 -6.20 9.83
C GLU A 363 -25.12 -6.14 8.29
N LYS A 364 -24.61 -7.14 7.57
CA LYS A 364 -24.74 -7.19 6.10
C LYS A 364 -26.17 -7.50 5.66
N GLU A 365 -26.82 -8.47 6.31
CA GLU A 365 -28.22 -8.80 6.00
C GLU A 365 -29.19 -7.70 6.46
N GLU A 366 -28.91 -7.04 7.60
CA GLU A 366 -29.73 -5.93 8.09
C GLU A 366 -29.58 -4.67 7.21
N ILE A 367 -28.39 -4.38 6.67
CA ILE A 367 -28.19 -3.24 5.75
C ILE A 367 -28.82 -3.49 4.37
N VAL A 368 -28.70 -4.71 3.82
CA VAL A 368 -29.36 -5.08 2.56
C VAL A 368 -30.88 -5.09 2.76
N SER A 369 -31.37 -5.68 3.86
CA SER A 369 -32.79 -5.73 4.23
C SER A 369 -33.38 -4.35 4.48
N LEU A 370 -32.73 -3.45 5.24
CA LEU A 370 -33.18 -2.06 5.42
C LEU A 370 -33.15 -1.30 4.09
N GLY A 371 -32.14 -1.53 3.25
CA GLY A 371 -32.04 -0.93 1.92
C GLY A 371 -33.20 -1.34 1.01
N THR A 372 -33.52 -2.63 0.93
CA THR A 372 -34.63 -3.15 0.12
C THR A 372 -35.99 -2.78 0.69
N THR A 373 -36.17 -2.83 2.02
CA THR A 373 -37.45 -2.50 2.69
C THR A 373 -37.77 -1.00 2.54
N LEU A 374 -36.78 -0.11 2.67
CA LEU A 374 -36.98 1.33 2.43
C LEU A 374 -37.23 1.67 0.95
N LEU A 375 -36.63 0.92 0.02
CA LEU A 375 -36.88 1.05 -1.42
C LEU A 375 -38.30 0.60 -1.81
N GLU A 376 -38.81 -0.45 -1.17
CA GLU A 376 -40.15 -0.99 -1.41
C GLU A 376 -41.26 -0.21 -0.70
N GLU A 377 -41.06 0.23 0.55
CA GLU A 377 -42.08 0.95 1.33
C GLU A 377 -42.32 2.38 0.85
N HIS A 378 -41.33 3.03 0.22
CA HIS A 378 -41.48 4.42 -0.20
C HIS A 378 -41.81 4.64 -1.67
N LYS A 379 -41.66 3.66 -2.58
CA LYS A 379 -41.88 3.83 -4.03
C LYS A 379 -41.35 5.18 -4.58
N ILE A 380 -40.27 5.71 -3.99
CA ILE A 380 -39.63 6.92 -4.51
C ILE A 380 -38.68 6.42 -5.58
N SER A 381 -39.11 6.58 -6.82
CA SER A 381 -38.27 6.42 -7.99
C SER A 381 -37.03 7.29 -7.81
N LEU A 382 -35.87 6.66 -7.59
CA LEU A 382 -34.55 7.31 -7.57
C LEU A 382 -34.30 8.13 -8.85
N ILE A 383 -35.05 7.84 -9.92
CA ILE A 383 -35.06 8.57 -11.20
C ILE A 383 -35.65 9.98 -11.03
N ASN A 384 -36.71 10.16 -10.24
CA ASN A 384 -37.35 11.48 -10.08
C ASN A 384 -36.54 12.42 -9.18
N LEU A 385 -35.66 11.89 -8.33
CA LEU A 385 -34.84 12.68 -7.40
C LEU A 385 -33.49 13.10 -8.00
N LEU A 386 -33.10 12.48 -9.11
CA LEU A 386 -31.92 12.85 -9.90
C LEU A 386 -32.24 13.85 -11.03
N GLU A 387 -33.50 13.93 -11.47
CA GLU A 387 -33.97 14.91 -12.46
C GLU A 387 -34.08 16.35 -11.89
N ASP A 388 -34.20 16.52 -10.58
CA ASP A 388 -34.29 17.86 -9.93
C ASP A 388 -32.93 18.54 -9.69
N PHE A 389 -31.80 17.94 -10.11
CA PHE A 389 -30.45 18.51 -9.95
C PHE A 389 -29.82 19.09 -11.23
N ASP A 390 -30.61 19.30 -12.29
CA ASP A 390 -30.18 20.08 -13.46
C ASP A 390 -30.17 21.58 -13.15
N VAL A 391 -29.02 22.08 -12.65
CA VAL A 391 -28.67 23.49 -12.77
C VAL A 391 -28.11 23.73 -14.17
N ILE A 392 -29.01 23.84 -15.16
CA ILE A 392 -28.72 24.50 -16.43
C ILE A 392 -29.21 25.94 -16.28
N PRO A 393 -28.35 26.97 -16.36
CA PRO A 393 -28.82 28.34 -16.39
C PRO A 393 -29.52 28.60 -17.74
N SER A 394 -30.80 28.99 -17.67
CA SER A 394 -31.53 29.52 -18.82
C SER A 394 -30.85 30.79 -19.30
N SER A 395 -30.35 30.78 -20.54
CA SER A 395 -30.07 32.00 -21.28
C SER A 395 -31.39 32.46 -21.92
N SER A 396 -31.88 33.60 -21.45
CA SER A 396 -32.83 34.44 -22.16
C SER A 396 -32.30 35.87 -22.06
N ASP A 397 -31.49 36.24 -23.04
CA ASP A 397 -31.77 37.35 -23.97
C ASP A 397 -30.99 37.13 -25.27
#